data_AF-A0A7G6W138-F1
#
_entry.id   AF-A0A7G6W138-F1
#
_cell.length_a   1.000
_cell.length_b   1.000
_cell.length_c   1.000
_cell.angle_alpha   90.00
_cell.angle_beta   90.00
_cell.angle_gamma   90.00
#
_symmetry.space_group_name_H-M   'P 1'
#
loop_
_entity.id
_entity.type
_entity.pdbx_description
1 polymer ?
#
loop_
_entity_poly.entity_id
_entity_poly.type
_entity_poly.pdbx_seq_one_letter_code
_entity_poly.pdbx_strand_id
1 'polypeptide(L)'
;MAHLDPFSTRDADRATRILAELGRYANQRDRFIDALDFDALDPQTQREICMEDHHLAEQLAFGPIYIHHLRTLDEQRAAIAANIRMVA
;
A
#
# COMPACT_ATOMS: atom_id res chain seq x y z
N MET A 1 8.56 -9.73 -0.19
CA MET A 1 7.88 -8.45 0.13
C MET A 1 8.53 -7.23 -0.51
N ALA A 2 9.87 -7.17 -0.70
CA ALA A 2 10.62 -6.04 -1.31
C ALA A 2 10.22 -5.61 -2.75
N HIS A 3 9.11 -6.10 -3.29
CA HIS A 3 8.63 -5.87 -4.66
C HIS A 3 7.18 -5.37 -4.71
N LEU A 4 6.44 -5.40 -3.59
CA LEU A 4 5.07 -4.90 -3.50
C LEU A 4 5.08 -3.53 -2.84
N ASP A 5 5.22 -2.51 -3.68
CA ASP A 5 5.09 -1.11 -3.27
C ASP A 5 3.92 -0.47 -4.05
N PRO A 6 2.82 -0.09 -3.39
CA PRO A 6 1.67 0.52 -4.05
C PRO A 6 2.00 1.91 -4.61
N PHE A 7 3.08 2.55 -4.17
CA PHE A 7 3.51 3.90 -4.57
C PHE A 7 4.49 3.92 -5.74
N SER A 8 5.06 2.76 -6.10
CA SER A 8 6.12 2.62 -7.12
C SER A 8 5.73 3.08 -8.53
N THR A 9 4.44 3.13 -8.86
CA THR A 9 3.96 3.56 -10.18
C THR A 9 2.65 4.34 -10.05
N ARG A 10 2.46 5.33 -10.93
CA ARG A 10 1.26 6.18 -10.98
C ARG A 10 0.11 5.46 -11.70
N ASP A 11 -0.37 4.36 -11.12
CA ASP A 11 -1.47 3.54 -11.64
C ASP A 11 -2.39 3.14 -10.48
N ALA A 12 -3.60 3.68 -10.46
CA ALA A 12 -4.56 3.48 -9.39
C ALA A 12 -5.08 2.03 -9.31
N ASP A 13 -5.24 1.35 -10.45
CA ASP A 13 -5.71 -0.03 -10.50
C ASP A 13 -4.63 -0.98 -10.00
N ARG A 14 -3.38 -0.74 -10.39
CA ARG A 14 -2.22 -1.48 -9.86
C ARG A 14 -2.05 -1.25 -8.36
N ALA A 15 -2.08 0.01 -7.90
CA ALA A 15 -1.98 0.33 -6.48
C ALA A 15 -3.09 -0.34 -5.66
N THR A 16 -4.32 -0.36 -6.17
CA THR A 16 -5.45 -1.06 -5.54
C THR A 16 -5.19 -2.56 -5.39
N ARG A 17 -4.69 -3.22 -6.44
CA ARG A 17 -4.37 -4.67 -6.39
C ARG A 17 -3.27 -4.97 -5.38
N ILE A 18 -2.20 -4.18 -5.37
CA ILE A 18 -1.08 -4.33 -4.44
C ILE A 18 -1.57 -4.13 -3.00
N LEU A 19 -2.36 -3.08 -2.75
CA LEU A 19 -2.88 -2.81 -1.41
C LEU A 19 -3.78 -3.94 -0.89
N ALA A 20 -4.59 -4.54 -1.75
CA ALA A 20 -5.39 -5.71 -1.38
C ALA A 20 -4.52 -6.95 -1.07
N GLU A 21 -3.39 -7.12 -1.78
CA GLU A 21 -2.43 -8.19 -1.50
C GLU A 21 -1.70 -7.96 -0.18
N LEU A 22 -1.22 -6.74 0.08
CA LEU A 22 -0.62 -6.35 1.35
C LEU A 22 -1.59 -6.54 2.52
N GLY A 23 -2.87 -6.20 2.34
CA GLY A 23 -3.90 -6.43 3.36
C GLY A 23 -4.09 -7.90 3.69
N ARG A 24 -4.09 -8.79 2.70
CA ARG A 24 -4.14 -10.26 2.94
C ARG A 24 -2.89 -10.75 3.65
N TYR A 25 -1.72 -10.28 3.22
CA TYR A 25 -0.44 -10.62 3.85
C TYR A 25 -0.40 -10.17 5.31
N ALA A 26 -0.79 -8.93 5.61
CA ALA A 26 -0.87 -8.41 6.98
C ALA A 26 -1.74 -9.29 7.87
N ASN A 27 -2.96 -9.63 7.41
CA ASN A 27 -3.84 -10.52 8.16
C ASN A 27 -3.25 -11.91 8.43
N GLN A 28 -2.48 -12.45 7.47
CA GLN A 28 -1.81 -13.74 7.66
C GLN A 28 -0.64 -13.61 8.64
N ARG A 29 0.08 -12.50 8.57
CA ARG A 29 1.23 -12.20 9.41
C ARG A 29 0.83 -11.94 10.86
N ASP A 30 -0.22 -11.16 11.11
CA ASP A 30 -0.75 -10.93 12.47
C ASP A 30 -1.01 -12.25 13.18
N ARG A 31 -1.69 -13.19 12.50
CA ARG A 31 -1.95 -14.54 13.04
C ARG A 31 -0.68 -15.35 13.31
N PHE A 32 0.35 -15.17 12.49
CA PHE A 32 1.62 -15.85 12.67
C PHE A 32 2.37 -15.30 13.89
N ILE A 33 2.43 -13.97 14.03
CA ILE A 33 3.06 -13.30 15.17
C ILE A 33 2.32 -13.60 16.47
N ASP A 34 0.98 -13.60 16.46
CA ASP A 34 0.16 -13.97 17.62
C ASP A 34 0.42 -15.41 18.12
N ALA A 35 0.82 -16.30 17.20
CA ALA A 35 1.15 -17.70 17.52
C ALA A 35 2.63 -17.91 17.89
N LEU A 36 3.47 -16.89 17.72
CA LEU A 36 4.91 -16.96 17.94
C LEU A 36 5.23 -16.60 19.40
N ASP A 37 6.12 -17.36 20.02
CA ASP A 37 6.75 -16.92 21.27
C ASP A 37 7.78 -15.83 20.92
N PHE A 38 7.29 -14.60 20.78
CA PHE A 38 8.09 -13.48 20.31
C PHE A 38 9.27 -13.18 21.25
N ASP A 39 9.09 -13.38 22.55
CA ASP A 39 10.12 -13.12 23.57
C ASP A 39 11.24 -14.17 23.55
N ALA A 40 11.00 -15.35 22.97
CA ALA A 40 12.02 -16.38 22.78
C ALA A 40 12.93 -16.11 21.57
N LEU A 41 12.62 -15.14 20.72
CA LEU A 41 13.43 -14.77 19.56
C LEU A 41 14.68 -13.98 19.98
N ASP A 42 15.72 -14.03 19.14
CA ASP A 42 16.86 -13.14 19.33
C ASP A 42 16.48 -11.67 19.02
N PRO A 43 17.16 -10.69 19.65
CA PRO A 43 16.82 -9.28 19.49
C PRO A 43 16.88 -8.74 18.06
N GLN A 44 17.74 -9.32 17.21
CA GLN A 44 17.86 -8.87 15.82
C GLN A 44 16.62 -9.30 15.04
N THR A 45 16.18 -10.55 15.20
CA THR A 45 14.93 -11.04 14.58
C THR A 45 13.71 -10.25 15.05
N GLN A 46 13.59 -9.97 16.35
CA GLN A 46 12.49 -9.14 16.89
C GLN A 46 12.46 -7.76 16.22
N ARG A 47 13.62 -7.11 16.10
CA ARG A 47 13.74 -5.81 15.47
C ARG A 47 13.32 -5.84 14.00
N GLU A 48 13.75 -6.85 13.25
CA GLU A 48 13.39 -7.00 11.84
C GLU A 48 11.88 -7.17 11.66
N ILE A 49 11.23 -7.98 12.51
CA ILE A 49 9.78 -8.15 12.51
C ILE A 49 9.10 -6.80 12.74
N CYS A 50 9.48 -6.06 13.78
CA CYS A 50 8.90 -4.76 14.10
C CYS A 50 9.10 -3.73 12.98
N MET A 51 10.25 -3.73 12.33
CA MET A 51 10.55 -2.83 11.21
C MET A 51 9.68 -3.13 9.99
N GLU A 52 9.50 -4.42 9.67
CA GLU A 52 8.63 -4.85 8.60
C GLU A 52 7.16 -4.54 8.91
N ASP A 53 6.71 -4.74 10.14
CA ASP A 53 5.34 -4.43 10.58
C ASP A 53 5.06 -2.93 10.51
N HIS A 54 6.02 -2.10 10.95
CA HIS A 54 5.92 -0.66 10.83
C HIS A 54 5.77 -0.22 9.37
N HIS A 55 6.60 -0.78 8.49
CA HIS A 55 6.55 -0.47 7.06
C HIS A 55 5.23 -0.94 6.42
N LEU A 56 4.75 -2.13 6.78
CA LEU A 56 3.48 -2.66 6.29
C LEU A 56 2.30 -1.81 6.76
N ALA A 57 2.28 -1.41 8.03
CA ALA A 57 1.26 -0.53 8.59
C ALA A 57 1.24 0.83 7.90
N GLU A 58 2.41 1.41 7.60
CA GLU A 58 2.52 2.65 6.85
C GLU A 58 1.89 2.52 5.46
N GLN A 59 2.25 1.48 4.70
CA GLN A 59 1.68 1.24 3.38
C GLN A 59 0.16 1.06 3.42
N LEU A 60 -0.36 0.33 4.40
CA LEU A 60 -1.81 0.11 4.56
C LEU A 60 -2.55 1.38 4.95
N ALA A 61 -1.95 2.23 5.79
CA ALA A 61 -2.56 3.49 6.21
C ALA A 61 -2.59 4.54 5.09
N PHE A 62 -1.48 4.70 4.36
CA PHE A 62 -1.36 5.72 3.31
C PHE A 62 -1.82 5.27 1.93
N GLY A 63 -1.88 3.96 1.67
CA GLY A 63 -2.31 3.38 0.40
C GLY A 63 -3.66 3.90 -0.12
N PRO A 64 -4.73 3.93 0.70
CA PRO A 64 -6.03 4.45 0.28
C PRO A 64 -5.98 5.94 -0.11
N ILE A 65 -5.19 6.74 0.61
CA ILE A 65 -5.02 8.17 0.32
C ILE A 65 -4.32 8.36 -1.03
N TYR A 66 -3.28 7.58 -1.29
CA TYR A 66 -2.59 7.59 -2.57
C TYR A 66 -3.50 7.18 -3.73
N ILE A 67 -4.29 6.11 -3.57
CA ILE A 67 -5.24 5.67 -4.61
C ILE A 67 -6.27 6.76 -4.88
N HIS A 68 -6.84 7.37 -3.85
CA HIS A 68 -7.78 8.48 -4.01
C HIS A 68 -7.12 9.64 -4.77
N HIS A 69 -5.90 10.01 -4.40
CA HIS A 69 -5.14 11.05 -5.10
C HIS A 69 -4.97 10.74 -6.60
N LEU A 70 -4.59 9.51 -6.95
CA LEU A 70 -4.43 9.11 -8.35
C LEU A 70 -5.73 9.23 -9.14
N ARG A 71 -6.85 8.74 -8.59
CA ARG A 71 -8.17 8.82 -9.25
C ARG A 71 -8.61 10.26 -9.47
N THR A 72 -8.43 11.12 -8.46
CA THR A 72 -8.73 12.55 -8.58
C THR A 72 -7.92 13.21 -9.70
N LEU A 73 -6.63 12.86 -9.84
CA LEU A 73 -5.81 13.39 -10.94
C LEU A 73 -6.27 12.90 -12.33
N ASP A 74 -6.75 11.66 -12.44
CA ASP A 74 -7.28 11.12 -13.69
C ASP A 74 -8.59 11.80 -14.09
N GLU A 75 -9.48 12.04 -13.14
CA GLU A 75 -10.72 12.80 -13.34
C GLU A 75 -10.44 14.25 -13.79
N GLN A 76 -9.50 14.93 -13.11
CA GLN A 76 -9.08 16.28 -13.48
C GLN A 76 -8.51 16.33 -14.90
N ARG A 77 -7.68 15.33 -15.27
CA ARG A 77 -7.13 15.23 -16.63
C ARG A 77 -8.23 15.04 -17.67
N ALA A 78 -9.22 14.20 -17.39
CA ALA A 78 -10.36 13.98 -18.29
C ALA A 78 -11.20 15.26 -18.46
N ALA A 79 -11.46 15.98 -17.37
CA ALA A 79 -12.19 17.25 -17.40
C ALA A 79 -11.47 18.33 -18.24
N ILE A 80 -10.15 18.46 -18.08
CA ILE A 80 -9.35 19.39 -18.88
C ILE A 80 -9.41 19.01 -20.37
N ALA A 81 -9.25 17.72 -20.69
CA ALA A 81 -9.32 17.26 -22.08
C ALA A 81 -10.69 17.51 -22.72
N ALA A 82 -11.78 17.34 -21.97
CA ALA A 82 -13.14 17.64 -22.43
C ALA A 82 -13.32 19.14 -22.72
N ASN A 83 -12.86 20.01 -21.80
CA ASN A 83 -12.94 21.46 -21.99
C ASN A 83 -12.15 21.94 -23.21
N ILE A 84 -10.96 21.40 -23.46
CA ILE A 84 -10.16 21.73 -24.65
C ILE A 84 -10.92 21.36 -25.93
N ARG A 85 -11.54 20.18 -25.97
CA ARG A 85 -12.33 19.73 -27.15
C ARG A 85 -13.56 20.57 -27.41
N MET A 86 -14.17 21.18 -26.39
CA MET A 86 -15.34 22.05 -26.57
C MET A 86 -14.99 23.42 -27.16
N VAL A 87 -13.73 23.85 -27.05
CA VAL A 87 -13.25 25.16 -27.51
C VAL A 87 -12.58 25.10 -28.90
N ALA A 88 -12.21 23.90 -29.35
CA ALA A 88 -11.61 23.63 -30.66
C ALA A 88 -12.68 23.31 -31.72
#